data_AF-A0A7V9VX40-F1
#
_entry.id   AF-A0A7V9VX40-F1
#
_cell.length_a   1.000
_cell.length_b   1.000
_cell.length_c   1.000
_cell.angle_alpha   90.00
_cell.angle_beta   90.00
_cell.angle_gamma   90.00
#
_symmetry.space_group_name_H-M   'P 1'
#
loop_
_entity.id
_entity.type
_entity.pdbx_description
1 polymer ?
#
loop_
_entity_poly.entity_id
_entity_poly.type
_entity_poly.pdbx_seq_one_letter_code
_entity_poly.pdbx_strand_id
1 'polypeptide(L)'
;MNNLNRRGVTQTRNAEPQEVSGVLETLAAGISLVVTRPYLFVLPLLVDIWTWLGVQIYPTALIEPLQEVMIEQGGRNGPAAAEELGRLGERLRINDTVASLTPSVFSGLPSDSFLNSLIGLLASPVSEGIDRSTMYADWGEGLGRQFDPANWYNVLGLGVLLFTVATLLLALFKAPLANAVRGGDFTIGSLAHDVLFGWLRILGLLAIAIVGLVAISIPLLAVAVVVALFGVNLVALVSLALFVFGSIGALYTYFLLDAIFIYRVGPIRGARMSYAVARHNFAQSWRFAGASLLIATGVLHVWGVLVENPPGIVFALVANAVLGTGLSIASMMFFHDRARLPRPTLSARSFRPARSA
;
A
#
# COMPACT_ATOMS: atom_id res chain seq x y z
N MET A 1 -63.65 20.59 7.50
CA MET A 1 -63.32 19.53 8.49
C MET A 1 -62.57 18.46 7.71
N ASN A 2 -61.27 18.17 7.79
CA ASN A 2 -60.26 18.32 8.83
C ASN A 2 -58.94 18.75 8.18
N ASN A 3 -58.43 19.91 8.57
CA ASN A 3 -57.12 20.43 8.16
C ASN A 3 -56.47 20.98 9.44
N LEU A 4 -55.82 20.12 10.22
CA LEU A 4 -55.08 20.53 11.40
C LEU A 4 -53.79 19.71 11.55
N ASN A 5 -52.69 20.42 11.30
CA ASN A 5 -51.56 20.52 12.23
C ASN A 5 -50.59 19.33 12.33
N ARG A 6 -49.83 19.05 11.26
CA ARG A 6 -48.46 18.53 11.38
C ARG A 6 -47.46 19.68 11.27
N ARG A 7 -47.40 20.54 12.30
CA ARG A 7 -46.17 21.29 12.57
C ARG A 7 -45.16 20.28 13.09
N GLY A 8 -44.35 19.75 12.17
CA GLY A 8 -43.19 18.96 12.51
C GLY A 8 -42.34 19.79 13.46
N VAL A 9 -42.25 19.34 14.71
CA VAL A 9 -41.26 19.80 15.67
C VAL A 9 -39.92 19.68 14.97
N THR A 10 -39.35 20.81 14.58
CA THR A 10 -37.94 20.89 14.19
C THR A 10 -37.19 20.58 15.47
N GLN A 11 -36.99 19.29 15.77
CA GLN A 11 -35.99 18.86 16.71
C GLN A 11 -34.69 19.40 16.15
N THR A 12 -34.30 20.58 16.62
CA THR A 12 -32.91 20.97 16.73
C THR A 12 -32.29 19.90 17.61
N ARG A 13 -31.93 18.77 16.99
CA ARG A 13 -31.05 17.78 17.56
C ARG A 13 -29.85 18.60 17.97
N ASN A 14 -29.72 18.87 19.26
CA ASN A 14 -28.47 19.36 19.83
C ASN A 14 -27.48 18.27 19.44
N ALA A 15 -26.79 18.49 18.32
CA ALA A 15 -25.78 17.59 17.85
C ALA A 15 -24.71 17.68 18.93
N GLU A 16 -24.72 16.71 19.84
CA GLU A 16 -23.66 16.56 20.82
C GLU A 16 -22.34 16.70 20.05
N PRO A 17 -21.40 17.52 20.54
CA PRO A 17 -20.13 17.73 19.87
C PRO A 17 -19.57 16.37 19.52
N GLN A 18 -19.42 16.10 18.22
CA GLN A 18 -18.98 14.80 17.75
C GLN A 18 -17.57 14.58 18.29
N GLU A 19 -17.46 13.83 19.39
CA GLU A 19 -16.20 13.63 20.08
C GLU A 19 -15.29 12.81 19.17
N VAL A 20 -14.20 13.43 18.72
CA VAL A 20 -13.27 12.80 17.79
C VAL A 20 -12.52 11.72 18.56
N SER A 21 -12.69 10.47 18.17
CA SER A 21 -11.92 9.37 18.76
C SER A 21 -10.42 9.66 18.67
N GLY A 22 -9.74 9.48 19.78
CA GLY A 22 -8.30 9.59 19.85
C GLY A 22 -7.62 8.47 19.04
N VAL A 23 -6.30 8.59 18.91
CA VAL A 23 -5.50 7.68 18.08
C VAL A 23 -5.58 6.25 18.59
N LEU A 24 -5.46 6.06 19.91
CA LEU A 24 -5.46 4.73 20.54
C LEU A 24 -6.84 4.08 20.47
N GLU A 25 -7.90 4.85 20.72
CA GLU A 25 -9.28 4.39 20.63
C GLU A 25 -9.61 3.94 19.21
N THR A 26 -9.14 4.69 18.20
CA THR A 26 -9.35 4.35 16.79
C THR A 26 -8.59 3.07 16.40
N LEU A 27 -7.35 2.90 16.89
CA LEU A 27 -6.56 1.67 16.66
C LEU A 27 -7.23 0.45 17.32
N ALA A 28 -7.66 0.59 18.57
CA ALA A 28 -8.36 -0.47 19.29
C ALA A 28 -9.67 -0.84 18.58
N ALA A 29 -10.46 0.14 18.16
CA ALA A 29 -11.70 -0.09 17.42
C ALA A 29 -11.47 -0.82 16.10
N GLY A 30 -10.41 -0.47 15.35
CA GLY A 30 -10.04 -1.16 14.12
C GLY A 30 -9.74 -2.64 14.35
N ILE A 31 -8.95 -2.97 15.38
CA ILE A 31 -8.63 -4.36 15.75
C ILE A 31 -9.88 -5.10 16.23
N SER A 32 -10.70 -4.48 17.09
CA SER A 32 -11.96 -5.07 17.56
C SER A 32 -12.93 -5.36 16.40
N LEU A 33 -12.96 -4.53 15.36
CA LEU A 33 -13.81 -4.78 14.20
C LEU A 33 -13.37 -6.02 13.41
N VAL A 34 -12.07 -6.28 13.32
CA VAL A 34 -11.54 -7.50 12.68
C VAL A 34 -11.92 -8.75 13.47
N VAL A 35 -11.79 -8.71 14.80
CA VAL A 35 -12.15 -9.84 15.68
C VAL A 35 -13.64 -10.15 15.61
N THR A 36 -14.49 -9.10 15.57
CA THR A 36 -15.94 -9.27 15.46
C THR A 36 -16.42 -9.66 14.05
N ARG A 37 -15.59 -9.45 13.02
CA ARG A 37 -15.89 -9.76 11.61
C ARG A 37 -14.72 -10.51 10.97
N PRO A 38 -14.52 -11.79 11.31
CA PRO A 38 -13.32 -12.54 10.92
C PRO A 38 -13.14 -12.69 9.40
N TYR A 39 -14.23 -12.61 8.63
CA TYR A 39 -14.15 -12.65 7.16
C TYR A 39 -13.30 -11.50 6.56
N LEU A 40 -13.09 -10.39 7.29
CA LEU A 40 -12.31 -9.24 6.81
C LEU A 40 -10.81 -9.53 6.66
N PHE A 41 -10.25 -10.46 7.45
CA PHE A 41 -8.83 -10.82 7.38
C PHE A 41 -8.56 -12.08 6.53
N VAL A 42 -9.60 -12.76 6.04
CA VAL A 42 -9.45 -13.99 5.24
C VAL A 42 -8.65 -13.74 3.96
N LEU A 43 -8.91 -12.64 3.25
CA LEU A 43 -8.19 -12.34 2.02
C LEU A 43 -6.70 -12.07 2.26
N PRO A 44 -6.28 -11.18 3.19
CA PRO A 44 -4.87 -11.05 3.57
C PRO A 44 -4.22 -12.37 3.99
N LEU A 45 -4.93 -13.19 4.76
CA LEU A 45 -4.44 -14.51 5.17
C LEU A 45 -4.16 -15.41 3.97
N LEU A 46 -5.08 -15.46 3.00
CA LEU A 46 -4.91 -16.24 1.77
C LEU A 46 -3.77 -15.69 0.91
N VAL A 47 -3.62 -14.37 0.83
CA VAL A 47 -2.49 -13.75 0.13
C VAL A 47 -1.18 -14.09 0.83
N ASP A 48 -1.10 -14.02 2.16
CA ASP A 48 0.09 -14.38 2.93
C ASP A 48 0.47 -15.85 2.72
N ILE A 49 -0.53 -16.75 2.77
CA ILE A 49 -0.32 -18.18 2.47
C ILE A 49 0.18 -18.36 1.04
N TRP A 50 -0.41 -17.65 0.07
CA TRP A 50 -0.02 -17.76 -1.33
C TRP A 50 1.36 -17.16 -1.61
N THR A 51 1.73 -16.04 -1.01
CA THR A 51 3.06 -15.44 -1.19
C THR A 51 4.14 -16.29 -0.53
N TRP A 52 3.81 -16.95 0.58
CA TRP A 52 4.74 -17.86 1.28
C TRP A 52 4.87 -19.22 0.60
N LEU A 53 3.79 -19.79 0.05
CA LEU A 53 3.80 -21.06 -0.70
C LEU A 53 4.13 -20.88 -2.19
N GLY A 54 4.04 -19.64 -2.68
CA GLY A 54 4.12 -19.32 -4.10
C GLY A 54 5.54 -19.44 -4.65
N VAL A 55 5.60 -19.68 -5.96
CA VAL A 55 6.85 -19.70 -6.72
C VAL A 55 7.51 -18.33 -6.61
N GLN A 56 8.79 -18.32 -6.20
CA GLN A 56 9.58 -17.10 -6.14
C GLN A 56 10.10 -16.80 -7.55
N ILE A 57 9.62 -15.72 -8.16
CA ILE A 57 10.10 -15.27 -9.47
C ILE A 57 11.16 -14.19 -9.25
N TYR A 58 12.40 -14.49 -9.65
CA TYR A 58 13.52 -13.55 -9.63
C TYR A 58 13.48 -12.70 -10.90
N PRO A 59 13.57 -11.36 -10.82
CA PRO A 59 13.65 -10.49 -11.98
C PRO A 59 15.07 -10.43 -12.55
N THR A 60 15.95 -11.40 -12.24
CA THR A 60 17.32 -11.45 -12.78
C THR A 60 17.32 -11.38 -14.31
N ALA A 61 16.37 -12.07 -14.96
CA ALA A 61 16.18 -12.01 -16.41
C ALA A 61 15.82 -10.61 -16.96
N LEU A 62 15.28 -9.68 -16.16
CA LEU A 62 15.08 -8.28 -16.56
C LEU A 62 16.35 -7.45 -16.43
N ILE A 63 17.16 -7.80 -15.44
CA ILE A 63 18.21 -6.93 -14.93
C ILE A 63 19.53 -7.23 -15.62
N GLU A 64 19.81 -8.50 -15.91
CA GLU A 64 21.00 -8.91 -16.65
C GLU A 64 21.17 -8.16 -17.99
N PRO A 65 20.14 -8.04 -18.87
CA PRO A 65 20.28 -7.27 -20.11
C PRO A 65 20.54 -5.77 -19.85
N LEU A 66 19.94 -5.19 -18.80
CA LEU A 66 20.20 -3.80 -18.42
C LEU A 66 21.62 -3.60 -17.89
N GLN A 67 22.15 -4.57 -17.14
CA GLN A 67 23.53 -4.56 -16.68
C GLN A 67 24.50 -4.60 -17.87
N GLU A 68 24.26 -5.48 -18.84
CA GLU A 68 25.06 -5.55 -20.07
C GLU A 68 25.06 -4.21 -20.81
N VAL A 69 23.88 -3.62 -21.03
CA VAL A 69 23.77 -2.29 -21.65
C VAL A 69 24.50 -1.21 -20.84
N MET A 70 24.44 -1.25 -19.51
CA MET A 70 25.19 -0.31 -18.67
C MET A 70 26.71 -0.53 -18.76
N ILE A 71 27.17 -1.77 -18.86
CA ILE A 71 28.60 -2.07 -19.04
C ILE A 71 29.08 -1.58 -20.41
N GLU A 72 28.29 -1.81 -21.46
CA GLU A 72 28.64 -1.44 -22.83
C GLU A 72 28.53 0.07 -23.09
N GLN A 73 27.47 0.71 -22.60
CA GLN A 73 27.11 2.09 -22.95
C GLN A 73 27.29 3.10 -21.81
N GLY A 74 27.46 2.65 -20.57
CA GLY A 74 27.53 3.52 -19.38
C GLY A 74 28.87 4.25 -19.18
N GLY A 75 29.82 4.09 -20.11
CA GLY A 75 31.12 4.75 -20.07
C GLY A 75 31.91 4.41 -18.81
N ARG A 76 32.62 5.39 -18.24
CA ARG A 76 33.51 5.18 -17.07
C ARG A 76 32.79 4.67 -15.81
N ASN A 77 31.49 4.94 -15.67
CA ASN A 77 30.69 4.54 -14.52
C ASN A 77 29.79 3.32 -14.80
N GLY A 78 29.81 2.79 -16.02
CA GLY A 78 28.97 1.67 -16.45
C GLY A 78 29.07 0.44 -15.55
N PRO A 79 30.28 -0.04 -15.20
CA PRO A 79 30.43 -1.20 -14.32
C PRO A 79 29.85 -0.98 -12.91
N ALA A 80 30.01 0.22 -12.34
CA ALA A 80 29.45 0.54 -11.02
C ALA A 80 27.92 0.58 -11.04
N ALA A 81 27.33 1.16 -12.10
CA ALA A 81 25.88 1.19 -12.30
C ALA A 81 25.31 -0.22 -12.53
N ALA A 82 26.00 -1.06 -13.29
CA ALA A 82 25.63 -2.46 -13.50
C ALA A 82 25.69 -3.29 -12.21
N GLU A 83 26.72 -3.10 -11.38
CA GLU A 83 26.79 -3.76 -10.07
C GLU A 83 25.64 -3.33 -9.15
N GLU A 84 25.30 -2.03 -9.14
CA GLU A 84 24.17 -1.52 -8.36
C GLU A 84 22.83 -2.08 -8.86
N LEU A 85 22.64 -2.18 -10.18
CA LEU A 85 21.48 -2.85 -10.79
C LEU A 85 21.41 -4.33 -10.42
N GLY A 86 22.53 -5.04 -10.39
CA GLY A 86 22.59 -6.44 -9.97
C GLY A 86 22.17 -6.63 -8.52
N ARG A 87 22.71 -5.79 -7.63
CA ARG A 87 22.31 -5.76 -6.22
C ARG A 87 20.83 -5.41 -6.05
N LEU A 88 20.28 -4.54 -6.90
CA LEU A 88 18.84 -4.27 -6.94
C LEU A 88 18.06 -5.52 -7.38
N GLY A 89 18.53 -6.26 -8.37
CA GLY A 89 17.86 -7.48 -8.85
C GLY A 89 17.86 -8.63 -7.89
N GLU A 90 18.94 -8.80 -7.14
CA GLU A 90 19.02 -9.77 -6.05
C GLU A 90 18.06 -9.42 -4.90
N ARG A 91 17.80 -8.12 -4.69
CA ARG A 91 16.93 -7.62 -3.60
C ARG A 91 15.47 -7.51 -3.99
N LEU A 92 15.17 -7.26 -5.26
CA LEU A 92 13.80 -7.11 -5.75
C LEU A 92 13.24 -8.49 -6.06
N ARG A 93 12.51 -9.12 -5.14
CA ARG A 93 11.69 -10.29 -5.49
C ARG A 93 10.34 -9.80 -6.01
N ILE A 94 9.82 -10.41 -7.08
CA ILE A 94 8.49 -10.03 -7.61
C ILE A 94 7.40 -10.25 -6.54
N ASN A 95 7.55 -11.30 -5.74
CA ASN A 95 6.67 -11.58 -4.61
C ASN A 95 6.70 -10.45 -3.59
N ASP A 96 7.85 -9.81 -3.36
CA ASP A 96 7.96 -8.66 -2.45
C ASP A 96 7.23 -7.43 -3.01
N THR A 97 7.21 -7.26 -4.33
CA THR A 97 6.44 -6.19 -4.97
C THR A 97 4.94 -6.41 -4.75
N VAL A 98 4.44 -7.63 -4.97
CA VAL A 98 3.03 -7.97 -4.70
C VAL A 98 2.73 -7.82 -3.20
N ALA A 99 3.62 -8.29 -2.34
CA ALA A 99 3.50 -8.22 -0.89
C ALA A 99 3.60 -6.78 -0.35
N SER A 100 4.32 -5.88 -1.03
CA SER A 100 4.39 -4.45 -0.66
C SER A 100 3.10 -3.70 -0.97
N LEU A 101 2.33 -4.18 -1.95
CA LEU A 101 1.04 -3.62 -2.34
C LEU A 101 -0.11 -4.17 -1.51
N THR A 102 0.08 -5.33 -0.88
CA THR A 102 -0.82 -5.83 0.16
C THR A 102 -0.32 -5.37 1.54
N PRO A 103 -1.20 -5.09 2.50
CA PRO A 103 -0.78 -4.78 3.87
C PRO A 103 -0.36 -6.06 4.59
N SER A 104 0.59 -6.79 4.02
CA SER A 104 1.28 -7.89 4.66
C SER A 104 2.55 -7.34 5.27
N VAL A 105 2.62 -7.34 6.59
CA VAL A 105 3.82 -6.92 7.30
C VAL A 105 4.99 -7.89 7.02
N PHE A 106 4.72 -9.08 6.46
CA PHE A 106 5.70 -10.13 6.20
C PHE A 106 6.58 -9.96 4.95
N SER A 107 6.43 -8.90 4.16
CA SER A 107 7.23 -8.67 2.95
C SER A 107 8.74 -8.47 3.20
N GLY A 108 9.23 -8.68 4.43
CA GLY A 108 10.63 -8.57 4.82
C GLY A 108 11.20 -9.79 5.56
N LEU A 109 10.46 -10.90 5.71
CA LEU A 109 11.01 -12.13 6.30
C LEU A 109 11.52 -13.09 5.20
N PRO A 110 12.64 -13.81 5.43
CA PRO A 110 13.13 -14.83 4.50
C PRO A 110 12.12 -15.99 4.37
N SER A 111 11.49 -16.11 3.20
CA SER A 111 10.53 -17.16 2.85
C SER A 111 11.13 -18.58 2.88
N ASP A 112 12.46 -18.67 2.79
CA ASP A 112 13.19 -19.91 2.63
C ASP A 112 13.19 -20.75 3.94
N SER A 113 13.15 -20.09 5.10
CA SER A 113 13.10 -20.76 6.41
C SER A 113 11.77 -21.48 6.65
N PHE A 114 10.65 -20.90 6.18
CA PHE A 114 9.31 -21.41 6.46
C PHE A 114 8.96 -22.69 5.73
N LEU A 115 9.12 -22.70 4.40
CA LEU A 115 8.76 -23.86 3.58
C LEU A 115 9.60 -25.07 3.96
N ASN A 116 10.84 -24.84 4.37
CA ASN A 116 11.71 -25.87 4.93
C ASN A 116 11.14 -26.44 6.24
N SER A 117 10.68 -25.59 7.16
CA SER A 117 10.06 -26.02 8.43
C SER A 117 8.67 -26.66 8.25
N LEU A 118 7.81 -26.13 7.39
CA LEU A 118 6.45 -26.64 7.16
C LEU A 118 6.47 -27.99 6.42
N ILE A 119 7.31 -28.13 5.39
CA ILE A 119 7.47 -29.39 4.65
C ILE A 119 8.25 -30.40 5.51
N GLY A 120 9.21 -29.97 6.31
CA GLY A 120 9.86 -30.84 7.30
C GLY A 120 8.85 -31.42 8.30
N LEU A 121 7.85 -30.64 8.70
CA LEU A 121 6.76 -31.09 9.59
C LEU A 121 5.74 -32.00 8.88
N LEU A 122 5.38 -31.70 7.62
CA LEU A 122 4.30 -32.39 6.88
C LEU A 122 4.77 -33.56 6.01
N ALA A 123 6.04 -33.62 5.63
CA ALA A 123 6.58 -34.55 4.63
C ALA A 123 7.92 -35.20 5.04
N SER A 124 8.16 -35.34 6.35
CA SER A 124 9.44 -35.81 6.92
C SER A 124 10.05 -37.10 6.30
N PRO A 125 9.31 -38.08 5.74
CA PRO A 125 9.95 -39.21 5.05
C PRO A 125 10.09 -39.06 3.53
N VAL A 126 9.46 -38.05 2.90
CA VAL A 126 9.33 -37.98 1.42
C VAL A 126 10.18 -36.86 0.81
N SER A 127 10.62 -35.88 1.61
CA SER A 127 11.38 -34.72 1.10
C SER A 127 12.90 -34.77 1.31
N GLU A 128 13.44 -35.82 1.94
CA GLU A 128 14.90 -36.04 1.97
C GLU A 128 15.38 -36.46 0.57
N GLY A 129 15.93 -35.50 -0.19
CA GLY A 129 16.53 -35.76 -1.50
C GLY A 129 16.01 -34.91 -2.67
N ILE A 130 14.97 -34.09 -2.46
CA ILE A 130 14.54 -33.12 -3.48
C ILE A 130 15.38 -31.85 -3.32
N ASP A 131 16.39 -31.70 -4.17
CA ASP A 131 17.14 -30.44 -4.29
C ASP A 131 16.20 -29.37 -4.86
N ARG A 132 15.73 -28.45 -4.00
CA ARG A 132 14.69 -27.50 -4.37
C ARG A 132 15.20 -26.43 -5.32
N SER A 133 16.51 -26.21 -5.36
CA SER A 133 17.13 -25.32 -6.33
C SER A 133 16.89 -25.83 -7.76
N THR A 134 16.85 -27.15 -7.96
CA THR A 134 16.59 -27.77 -9.27
C THR A 134 15.10 -27.77 -9.63
N MET A 135 14.19 -27.86 -8.66
CA MET A 135 12.75 -27.74 -8.89
C MET A 135 12.36 -26.35 -9.45
N TYR A 136 12.96 -25.29 -8.92
CA TYR A 136 12.78 -23.94 -9.46
C TYR A 136 13.60 -23.70 -10.73
N ALA A 137 14.73 -24.39 -10.90
CA ALA A 137 15.46 -24.38 -12.16
C ALA A 137 14.62 -24.97 -13.29
N ASP A 138 13.87 -26.05 -13.09
CA ASP A 138 12.99 -26.63 -14.14
C ASP A 138 11.83 -25.71 -14.53
N TRP A 139 11.26 -24.97 -13.57
CA TRP A 139 10.24 -23.95 -13.86
C TRP A 139 10.84 -22.70 -14.52
N GLY A 140 12.04 -22.32 -14.09
CA GLY A 140 12.87 -21.29 -14.70
C GLY A 140 13.37 -21.68 -16.09
N GLU A 141 13.52 -22.97 -16.39
CA GLU A 141 13.80 -23.47 -17.73
C GLU A 141 12.53 -23.43 -18.59
N GLY A 142 11.37 -23.84 -18.06
CA GLY A 142 10.10 -23.80 -18.80
C GLY A 142 9.61 -22.39 -19.14
N LEU A 143 9.73 -21.45 -18.19
CA LEU A 143 9.47 -20.04 -18.46
C LEU A 143 10.66 -19.43 -19.20
N GLY A 144 11.88 -19.52 -18.66
CA GLY A 144 13.11 -18.79 -19.04
C GLY A 144 13.91 -19.28 -20.26
N ARG A 145 13.85 -20.54 -20.72
CA ARG A 145 14.54 -20.94 -21.97
C ARG A 145 13.88 -20.39 -23.24
N GLN A 146 12.61 -19.97 -23.16
CA GLN A 146 11.95 -19.20 -24.23
C GLN A 146 12.11 -17.67 -24.06
N PHE A 147 12.73 -17.21 -22.96
CA PHE A 147 13.12 -15.80 -22.81
C PHE A 147 14.44 -15.59 -23.54
N ASP A 148 14.33 -15.43 -24.85
CA ASP A 148 15.33 -14.69 -25.61
C ASP A 148 15.40 -13.26 -25.05
N PRO A 149 16.58 -12.73 -24.66
CA PRO A 149 16.76 -11.32 -24.28
C PRO A 149 16.21 -10.33 -25.32
N ALA A 150 16.08 -10.76 -26.58
CA ALA A 150 15.39 -10.00 -27.62
C ALA A 150 13.90 -9.71 -27.33
N ASN A 151 13.26 -10.51 -26.45
CA ASN A 151 11.83 -10.45 -26.15
C ASN A 151 11.50 -9.78 -24.79
N TRP A 152 12.19 -8.68 -24.45
CA TRP A 152 11.94 -7.87 -23.24
C TRP A 152 10.45 -7.50 -23.01
N TYR A 153 9.66 -7.41 -24.09
CA TYR A 153 8.23 -7.14 -24.04
C TYR A 153 7.44 -8.23 -23.30
N ASN A 154 7.88 -9.50 -23.32
CA ASN A 154 7.24 -10.58 -22.54
C ASN A 154 7.39 -10.34 -21.05
N VAL A 155 8.56 -9.89 -20.63
CA VAL A 155 8.84 -9.67 -19.21
C VAL A 155 8.10 -8.43 -18.70
N LEU A 156 8.06 -7.35 -19.49
CA LEU A 156 7.20 -6.21 -19.19
C LEU A 156 5.73 -6.60 -19.19
N GLY A 157 5.27 -7.41 -20.14
CA GLY A 157 3.91 -7.92 -20.19
C GLY A 157 3.54 -8.69 -18.93
N LEU A 158 4.41 -9.59 -18.48
CA LEU A 158 4.24 -10.33 -17.23
C LEU A 158 4.27 -9.40 -16.01
N GLY A 159 5.22 -8.45 -15.95
CA GLY A 159 5.30 -7.48 -14.87
C GLY A 159 4.04 -6.61 -14.76
N VAL A 160 3.54 -6.10 -15.90
CA VAL A 160 2.29 -5.35 -15.98
C VAL A 160 1.10 -6.22 -15.56
N LEU A 161 1.05 -7.48 -15.98
CA LEU A 161 0.00 -8.41 -15.58
C LEU A 161 0.01 -8.63 -14.06
N LEU A 162 1.16 -8.96 -13.48
CA LEU A 162 1.30 -9.20 -12.05
C LEU A 162 0.97 -7.95 -11.22
N PHE A 163 1.43 -6.79 -11.67
CA PHE A 163 1.08 -5.50 -11.06
C PHE A 163 -0.43 -5.21 -11.13
N THR A 164 -1.04 -5.51 -12.27
CA THR A 164 -2.49 -5.37 -12.48
C THR A 164 -3.27 -6.29 -11.54
N VAL A 165 -2.81 -7.54 -11.36
CA VAL A 165 -3.39 -8.49 -10.41
C VAL A 165 -3.20 -8.02 -8.97
N ALA A 166 -2.02 -7.52 -8.60
CA ALA A 166 -1.74 -7.02 -7.26
C ALA A 166 -2.65 -5.83 -6.89
N THR A 167 -2.85 -4.89 -7.82
CA THR A 167 -3.77 -3.77 -7.59
C THR A 167 -5.24 -4.21 -7.51
N LEU A 168 -5.63 -5.28 -8.22
CA LEU A 168 -6.95 -5.89 -8.10
C LEU A 168 -7.14 -6.53 -6.72
N LEU A 169 -6.14 -7.27 -6.22
CA LEU A 169 -6.16 -7.84 -4.87
C LEU A 169 -6.26 -6.76 -3.80
N LEU A 170 -5.54 -5.64 -3.95
CA LEU A 170 -5.66 -4.48 -3.07
C LEU A 170 -7.09 -3.91 -3.08
N ALA A 171 -7.74 -3.81 -4.24
CA ALA A 171 -9.12 -3.35 -4.33
C ALA A 171 -10.10 -4.34 -3.68
N LEU A 172 -9.89 -5.64 -3.91
CA LEU A 172 -10.66 -6.73 -3.30
C LEU A 172 -10.53 -6.73 -1.78
N PHE A 173 -9.38 -6.31 -1.26
CA PHE A 173 -9.14 -6.11 0.17
C PHE A 173 -9.79 -4.83 0.71
N LYS A 174 -9.55 -3.69 0.08
CA LYS A 174 -9.99 -2.38 0.60
C LYS A 174 -11.51 -2.18 0.51
N ALA A 175 -12.20 -2.75 -0.48
CA ALA A 175 -13.64 -2.54 -0.66
C ALA A 175 -14.51 -3.12 0.49
N PRO A 176 -14.33 -4.38 0.93
CA PRO A 176 -15.03 -4.90 2.11
C PRO A 176 -14.76 -4.09 3.37
N LEU A 177 -13.51 -3.67 3.60
CA LEU A 177 -13.15 -2.85 4.76
C LEU A 177 -13.88 -1.51 4.75
N ALA A 178 -13.90 -0.83 3.60
CA ALA A 178 -14.61 0.43 3.47
C ALA A 178 -16.12 0.25 3.64
N ASN A 179 -16.72 -0.87 3.21
CA ASN A 179 -18.12 -1.17 3.50
C ASN A 179 -18.35 -1.38 5.01
N ALA A 180 -17.45 -2.08 5.69
CA ALA A 180 -17.53 -2.32 7.13
C ALA A 180 -17.47 -1.01 7.93
N VAL A 181 -16.57 -0.09 7.57
CA VAL A 181 -16.43 1.23 8.21
C VAL A 181 -17.62 2.15 7.92
N ARG A 182 -18.21 2.07 6.71
CA ARG A 182 -19.42 2.83 6.37
C ARG A 182 -20.68 2.35 7.08
N GLY A 183 -20.65 1.15 7.68
CA GLY A 183 -21.83 0.52 8.28
C GLY A 183 -22.88 0.12 7.23
N GLY A 184 -22.47 -0.13 5.99
CA GLY A 184 -23.38 -0.55 4.92
C GLY A 184 -23.70 -2.05 4.98
N ASP A 185 -24.89 -2.42 4.50
CA ASP A 185 -25.28 -3.83 4.37
C ASP A 185 -24.38 -4.54 3.36
N PHE A 186 -24.03 -5.79 3.64
CA PHE A 186 -23.20 -6.60 2.75
C PHE A 186 -24.05 -7.15 1.60
N THR A 187 -24.00 -6.49 0.44
CA THR A 187 -24.56 -7.06 -0.80
C THR A 187 -23.44 -7.37 -1.78
N ILE A 188 -23.43 -8.60 -2.32
CA ILE A 188 -22.38 -9.09 -3.23
C ILE A 188 -22.30 -8.21 -4.48
N GLY A 189 -23.46 -7.79 -5.02
CA GLY A 189 -23.53 -6.91 -6.18
C GLY A 189 -22.91 -5.53 -5.93
N SER A 190 -23.18 -4.90 -4.78
CA SER A 190 -22.54 -3.63 -4.45
C SER A 190 -21.05 -3.79 -4.21
N LEU A 191 -20.62 -4.94 -3.66
CA LEU A 191 -19.21 -5.22 -3.40
C LEU A 191 -18.44 -5.39 -4.72
N ALA A 192 -18.94 -6.17 -5.67
CA ALA A 192 -18.29 -6.35 -6.97
C ALA A 192 -18.13 -5.02 -7.72
N HIS A 193 -19.18 -4.19 -7.68
CA HIS A 193 -19.13 -2.83 -8.23
C HIS A 193 -18.09 -1.97 -7.51
N ASP A 194 -18.06 -1.97 -6.17
CA ASP A 194 -17.07 -1.22 -5.39
C ASP A 194 -15.63 -1.66 -5.63
N VAL A 195 -15.40 -2.98 -5.82
CA VAL A 195 -14.09 -3.55 -6.16
C VAL A 195 -13.67 -3.09 -7.57
N LEU A 196 -14.54 -3.26 -8.57
CA LEU A 196 -14.22 -2.90 -9.96
C LEU A 196 -13.92 -1.40 -10.10
N PHE A 197 -14.80 -0.54 -9.60
CA PHE A 197 -14.59 0.91 -9.69
C PHE A 197 -13.48 1.40 -8.75
N GLY A 198 -13.25 0.74 -7.61
CA GLY A 198 -12.10 0.99 -6.75
C GLY A 198 -10.79 0.68 -7.47
N TRP A 199 -10.71 -0.47 -8.12
CA TRP A 199 -9.55 -0.91 -8.91
C TRP A 199 -9.26 0.03 -10.08
N LEU A 200 -10.27 0.40 -10.88
CA LEU A 200 -10.09 1.38 -11.96
C LEU A 200 -9.58 2.75 -11.45
N ARG A 201 -10.01 3.17 -10.25
CA ARG A 201 -9.51 4.41 -9.62
C ARG A 201 -8.06 4.27 -9.14
N ILE A 202 -7.65 3.10 -8.67
CA ILE A 202 -6.24 2.81 -8.35
C ILE A 202 -5.40 2.85 -9.62
N LEU A 203 -5.83 2.20 -10.70
CA LEU A 203 -5.13 2.25 -11.99
C LEU A 203 -5.04 3.70 -12.52
N GLY A 204 -6.13 4.46 -12.44
CA GLY A 204 -6.12 5.88 -12.79
C GLY A 204 -5.19 6.72 -11.91
N LEU A 205 -5.11 6.42 -10.61
CA LEU A 205 -4.16 7.07 -9.70
C LEU A 205 -2.71 6.77 -10.11
N LEU A 206 -2.41 5.51 -10.39
CA LEU A 206 -1.07 5.06 -10.80
C LEU A 206 -0.66 5.67 -12.13
N ALA A 207 -1.58 5.72 -13.11
CA ALA A 207 -1.35 6.40 -14.38
C ALA A 207 -1.01 7.88 -14.17
N ILE A 208 -1.76 8.60 -13.32
CA ILE A 208 -1.48 10.00 -12.97
C ILE A 208 -0.12 10.13 -12.27
N ALA A 209 0.20 9.22 -11.35
CA ALA A 209 1.48 9.24 -10.62
C ALA A 209 2.67 8.99 -11.56
N ILE A 210 2.57 8.04 -12.48
CA ILE A 210 3.61 7.74 -13.49
C ILE A 210 3.79 8.94 -14.42
N VAL A 211 2.70 9.49 -14.97
CA VAL A 211 2.76 10.68 -15.85
C VAL A 211 3.36 11.86 -15.10
N GLY A 212 2.96 12.10 -13.86
CA GLY A 212 3.50 13.16 -13.01
C GLY A 212 4.99 12.96 -12.72
N LEU A 213 5.41 11.73 -12.39
CA LEU A 213 6.80 11.38 -12.16
C LEU A 213 7.64 11.60 -13.42
N VAL A 214 7.21 11.11 -14.58
CA VAL A 214 7.92 11.29 -15.86
C VAL A 214 8.02 12.79 -16.21
N ALA A 215 6.92 13.53 -16.05
CA ALA A 215 6.88 14.97 -16.32
C ALA A 215 7.83 15.78 -15.41
N ILE A 216 8.05 15.34 -14.17
CA ILE A 216 9.01 15.98 -13.23
C ILE A 216 10.45 15.50 -13.48
N SER A 217 10.64 14.22 -13.78
CA SER A 217 11.97 13.62 -13.96
C SER A 217 12.67 14.12 -15.21
N ILE A 218 11.97 14.32 -16.34
CA ILE A 218 12.58 14.82 -17.59
C ILE A 218 13.30 16.17 -17.41
N PRO A 219 12.65 17.24 -16.90
CA PRO A 219 13.35 18.53 -16.72
C PRO A 219 14.44 18.44 -15.65
N LEU A 220 14.24 17.64 -14.61
CA LEU A 220 15.24 17.44 -13.57
C LEU A 220 16.50 16.75 -14.11
N LEU A 221 16.35 15.74 -14.96
CA LEU A 221 17.45 15.07 -15.65
C LEU A 221 18.16 16.02 -16.62
N ALA A 222 17.42 16.86 -17.35
CA ALA A 222 18.02 17.86 -18.23
C ALA A 222 18.90 18.84 -17.44
N VAL A 223 18.43 19.33 -16.28
CA VAL A 223 19.24 20.16 -15.38
C VAL A 223 20.45 19.41 -14.86
N ALA A 224 20.28 18.15 -14.44
CA ALA A 224 21.38 17.33 -13.94
C ALA A 224 22.48 17.11 -15.00
N VAL A 225 22.10 16.85 -16.26
CA VAL A 225 23.04 16.71 -17.38
C VAL A 225 23.81 18.01 -17.62
N VAL A 226 23.12 19.16 -17.67
CA VAL A 226 23.77 20.46 -17.87
C VAL A 226 24.77 20.76 -16.76
N VAL A 227 24.41 20.51 -15.50
CA VAL A 227 25.30 20.79 -14.36
C VAL A 227 26.47 19.81 -14.31
N ALA A 228 26.26 18.55 -14.72
CA ALA A 228 27.34 17.58 -14.85
C ALA A 228 28.43 18.01 -15.86
N LEU A 229 28.06 18.77 -16.90
CA LEU A 229 29.05 19.34 -17.85
C LEU A 229 30.01 20.35 -17.20
N PHE A 230 29.63 20.95 -16.07
CA PHE A 230 30.49 21.85 -15.29
C PHE A 230 31.29 21.12 -14.20
N GLY A 231 31.27 19.78 -14.17
CA GLY A 231 31.98 18.97 -13.18
C GLY A 231 31.32 18.94 -11.80
N VAL A 232 30.07 19.39 -11.67
CA VAL A 232 29.33 19.40 -10.40
C VAL A 232 28.40 18.19 -10.35
N ASN A 233 28.56 17.34 -9.33
CA ASN A 233 27.68 16.19 -9.10
C ASN A 233 26.45 16.60 -8.29
N LEU A 234 25.29 16.76 -8.95
CA LEU A 234 24.01 17.08 -8.31
C LEU A 234 23.25 15.86 -7.77
N VAL A 235 23.72 14.64 -7.99
CA VAL A 235 22.96 13.43 -7.65
C VAL A 235 22.57 13.43 -6.17
N ALA A 236 23.50 13.76 -5.27
CA ALA A 236 23.21 13.82 -3.84
C ALA A 236 22.15 14.87 -3.48
N LEU A 237 22.20 16.06 -4.09
CA LEU A 237 21.23 17.14 -3.84
C LEU A 237 19.85 16.77 -4.37
N VAL A 238 19.79 16.19 -5.57
CA VAL A 238 18.56 15.72 -6.20
C VAL A 238 17.94 14.58 -5.39
N SER A 239 18.73 13.60 -4.97
CA SER A 239 18.26 12.50 -4.12
C SER A 239 17.73 13.01 -2.78
N LEU A 240 18.42 13.97 -2.14
CA LEU A 240 17.95 14.60 -0.91
C LEU A 240 16.63 15.36 -1.13
N ALA A 241 16.51 16.11 -2.22
CA ALA A 241 15.29 16.83 -2.55
C ALA A 241 14.12 15.87 -2.81
N LEU A 242 14.33 14.83 -3.63
CA LEU A 242 13.33 13.79 -3.89
C LEU A 242 12.92 13.06 -2.61
N PHE A 243 13.86 12.78 -1.72
CA PHE A 243 13.56 12.20 -0.42
C PHE A 243 12.69 13.13 0.43
N VAL A 244 13.10 14.39 0.62
CA VAL A 244 12.35 15.36 1.44
C VAL A 244 10.95 15.63 0.87
N PHE A 245 10.85 15.97 -0.42
CA PHE A 245 9.55 16.24 -1.05
C PHE A 245 8.71 14.99 -1.18
N GLY A 246 9.33 13.83 -1.44
CA GLY A 246 8.68 12.53 -1.49
C GLY A 246 8.10 12.13 -0.14
N SER A 247 8.84 12.28 0.96
CA SER A 247 8.35 12.02 2.32
C SER A 247 7.20 12.95 2.70
N ILE A 248 7.31 14.25 2.38
CA ILE A 248 6.22 15.21 2.61
C ILE A 248 4.99 14.82 1.78
N GLY A 249 5.17 14.50 0.51
CA GLY A 249 4.11 14.03 -0.38
C GLY A 249 3.42 12.79 0.16
N ALA A 250 4.20 11.78 0.55
CA ALA A 250 3.73 10.53 1.13
C ALA A 250 2.87 10.75 2.39
N LEU A 251 3.29 11.66 3.28
CA LEU A 251 2.53 12.05 4.47
C LEU A 251 1.15 12.62 4.08
N TYR A 252 1.10 13.52 3.10
CA TYR A 252 -0.16 14.12 2.64
C TYR A 252 -1.05 13.15 1.85
N THR A 253 -0.47 12.16 1.18
CA THR A 253 -1.19 11.11 0.44
C THR A 253 -1.45 9.84 1.25
N TYR A 254 -1.07 9.79 2.52
CA TYR A 254 -1.23 8.60 3.36
C TYR A 254 -2.67 8.06 3.38
N PHE A 255 -3.67 8.94 3.45
CA PHE A 255 -5.10 8.57 3.46
C PHE A 255 -5.75 8.56 2.07
N LEU A 256 -4.97 8.60 0.99
CA LEU A 256 -5.48 8.70 -0.37
C LEU A 256 -6.34 7.49 -0.76
N LEU A 257 -5.85 6.28 -0.50
CA LEU A 257 -6.60 5.05 -0.78
C LEU A 257 -7.87 4.98 0.07
N ASP A 258 -7.77 5.33 1.35
CA ASP A 258 -8.92 5.35 2.25
C ASP A 258 -9.99 6.33 1.75
N ALA A 259 -9.61 7.51 1.25
CA ALA A 259 -10.52 8.47 0.64
C ALA A 259 -11.25 7.92 -0.60
N ILE A 260 -10.51 7.23 -1.48
CA ILE A 260 -11.06 6.64 -2.71
C ILE A 260 -12.11 5.59 -2.39
N PHE A 261 -11.85 4.69 -1.44
CA PHE A 261 -12.77 3.60 -1.12
C PHE A 261 -13.93 4.03 -0.22
N ILE A 262 -13.69 4.85 0.80
CA ILE A 262 -14.75 5.31 1.72
C ILE A 262 -15.74 6.21 0.99
N TYR A 263 -15.26 7.26 0.30
CA TYR A 263 -16.14 8.24 -0.34
C TYR A 263 -16.46 7.93 -1.80
N ARG A 264 -15.96 6.82 -2.36
CA ARG A 264 -16.15 6.43 -3.77
C ARG A 264 -15.80 7.56 -4.76
N VAL A 265 -14.76 8.34 -4.45
CA VAL A 265 -14.32 9.48 -5.27
C VAL A 265 -13.14 9.11 -6.17
N GLY A 266 -13.02 9.80 -7.31
CA GLY A 266 -11.86 9.65 -8.21
C GLY A 266 -10.54 10.11 -7.58
N PRO A 267 -9.39 9.75 -8.17
CA PRO A 267 -8.06 9.89 -7.56
C PRO A 267 -7.70 11.34 -7.20
N ILE A 268 -7.98 12.30 -8.09
CA ILE A 268 -7.69 13.73 -7.84
C ILE A 268 -8.50 14.26 -6.65
N ARG A 269 -9.79 13.90 -6.57
CA ARG A 269 -10.66 14.34 -5.46
C ARG A 269 -10.28 13.63 -4.16
N GLY A 270 -9.90 12.35 -4.22
CA GLY A 270 -9.32 11.60 -3.11
C GLY A 270 -8.05 12.26 -2.57
N ALA A 271 -7.13 12.68 -3.45
CA ALA A 271 -5.89 13.37 -3.06
C ALA A 271 -6.16 14.70 -2.37
N ARG A 272 -7.11 15.51 -2.89
CA ARG A 272 -7.54 16.74 -2.22
C ARG A 272 -8.16 16.49 -0.84
N MET A 273 -8.94 15.43 -0.69
CA MET A 273 -9.53 15.06 0.61
C MET A 273 -8.47 14.57 1.60
N SER A 274 -7.56 13.69 1.17
CA SER A 274 -6.42 13.24 1.98
C SER A 274 -5.56 14.42 2.43
N TYR A 275 -5.19 15.29 1.49
CA TYR A 275 -4.44 16.52 1.78
C TYR A 275 -5.18 17.42 2.78
N ALA A 276 -6.48 17.62 2.60
CA ALA A 276 -7.27 18.44 3.52
C ALA A 276 -7.29 17.84 4.93
N VAL A 277 -7.52 16.54 5.08
CA VAL A 277 -7.53 15.88 6.39
C VAL A 277 -6.16 15.97 7.05
N ALA A 278 -5.09 15.62 6.32
CA ALA A 278 -3.73 15.66 6.82
C ALA A 278 -3.28 17.08 7.18
N ARG A 279 -3.65 18.11 6.40
CA ARG A 279 -3.29 19.50 6.70
C ARG A 279 -4.01 20.05 7.94
N HIS A 280 -5.31 19.80 8.08
CA HIS A 280 -6.09 20.34 9.20
C HIS A 280 -5.82 19.59 10.51
N ASN A 281 -5.46 18.31 10.44
CA ASN A 281 -5.22 17.45 11.59
C ASN A 281 -3.76 16.97 11.65
N PHE A 282 -2.80 17.76 11.17
CA PHE A 282 -1.42 17.32 10.92
C PHE A 282 -0.78 16.57 12.09
N ALA A 283 -0.83 17.12 13.30
CA ALA A 283 -0.24 16.47 14.47
C ALA A 283 -0.91 15.13 14.80
N GLN A 284 -2.24 15.03 14.66
CA GLN A 284 -2.95 13.78 14.91
C GLN A 284 -2.69 12.76 13.81
N SER A 285 -2.72 13.18 12.54
CA SER A 285 -2.41 12.34 11.38
C SER A 285 -1.00 11.77 11.47
N TRP A 286 -0.03 12.59 11.85
CA TRP A 286 1.36 12.17 12.07
C TRP A 286 1.48 11.18 13.23
N ARG A 287 0.82 11.44 14.37
CA ARG A 287 0.82 10.52 15.51
C ARG A 287 0.15 9.19 15.16
N PHE A 288 -0.94 9.20 14.40
CA PHE A 288 -1.61 8.00 13.94
C PHE A 288 -0.72 7.19 12.98
N ALA A 289 -0.16 7.85 11.95
CA ALA A 289 0.73 7.20 11.00
C ALA A 289 2.00 6.66 11.68
N GLY A 290 2.61 7.45 12.57
CA GLY A 290 3.77 7.05 13.35
C GLY A 290 3.49 5.89 14.30
N ALA A 291 2.35 5.89 15.01
CA ALA A 291 1.95 4.77 15.86
C ALA A 291 1.68 3.50 15.04
N SER A 292 0.98 3.64 13.91
CA SER A 292 0.70 2.51 13.01
C SER A 292 1.99 1.92 12.44
N LEU A 293 2.93 2.78 12.03
CA LEU A 293 4.24 2.36 11.55
C LEU A 293 5.05 1.68 12.65
N LEU A 294 5.12 2.26 13.84
CA LEU A 294 5.84 1.69 14.98
C LEU A 294 5.27 0.31 15.36
N ILE A 295 3.95 0.16 15.36
CA ILE A 295 3.29 -1.14 15.58
C ILE A 295 3.71 -2.11 14.48
N ALA A 296 3.56 -1.75 13.20
CA ALA A 296 3.92 -2.62 12.08
C ALA A 296 5.40 -3.06 12.14
N THR A 297 6.33 -2.13 12.39
CA THR A 297 7.76 -2.45 12.49
C THR A 297 8.14 -3.19 13.76
N GLY A 298 7.50 -2.90 14.89
CA GLY A 298 7.77 -3.60 16.15
C GLY A 298 7.29 -5.05 16.09
N VAL A 299 6.14 -5.26 15.45
CA VAL A 299 5.52 -6.57 15.25
C VAL A 299 6.37 -7.47 14.34
N LEU A 300 7.06 -6.91 13.33
CA LEU A 300 8.05 -7.66 12.52
C LEU A 300 9.12 -8.38 13.34
N HIS A 301 9.64 -7.71 14.37
CA HIS A 301 10.68 -8.29 15.23
C HIS A 301 10.14 -9.46 16.05
N VAL A 302 8.89 -9.35 16.52
CA VAL A 302 8.20 -10.43 17.25
C VAL A 302 7.99 -11.63 16.34
N TRP A 303 7.62 -11.39 15.09
CA TRP A 303 7.42 -12.46 14.11
C TRP A 303 8.70 -13.23 13.78
N GLY A 304 9.85 -12.55 13.72
CA GLY A 304 11.13 -13.21 13.48
C GLY A 304 11.41 -14.33 14.48
N VAL A 305 11.20 -14.04 15.77
CA VAL A 305 11.37 -15.04 16.86
C VAL A 305 10.33 -16.15 16.78
N LEU A 306 9.11 -15.79 16.41
CA LEU A 306 7.99 -16.73 16.40
C LEU A 306 8.08 -17.74 15.24
N VAL A 307 8.63 -17.33 14.09
CA VAL A 307 8.82 -18.18 12.90
C VAL A 307 9.88 -19.26 13.11
N GLU A 308 10.74 -19.13 14.12
CA GLU A 308 11.71 -20.18 14.49
C GLU A 308 11.03 -21.50 14.92
N ASN A 309 9.73 -21.46 15.26
CA ASN A 309 8.95 -22.63 15.65
C ASN A 309 7.77 -22.87 14.68
N PRO A 310 7.53 -24.10 14.19
CA PRO A 310 6.43 -24.39 13.25
C PRO A 310 5.04 -23.94 13.71
N PRO A 311 4.61 -24.17 14.97
CA PRO A 311 3.33 -23.64 15.46
C PRO A 311 3.31 -22.11 15.53
N GLY A 312 4.47 -21.52 15.82
CA GLY A 312 4.62 -20.08 15.85
C GLY A 312 4.32 -19.46 14.49
N ILE A 313 4.64 -20.12 13.39
CA ILE A 313 4.37 -19.57 12.06
C ILE A 313 2.87 -19.42 11.79
N VAL A 314 2.07 -20.43 12.12
CA VAL A 314 0.60 -20.34 11.95
C VAL A 314 0.04 -19.19 12.79
N PHE A 315 0.53 -19.04 14.03
CA PHE A 315 0.16 -17.92 14.88
C PHE A 315 0.61 -16.58 14.30
N ALA A 316 1.82 -16.50 13.75
CA ALA A 316 2.38 -15.29 13.14
C ALA A 316 1.54 -14.85 11.93
N LEU A 317 1.17 -15.80 11.07
CA LEU A 317 0.36 -15.58 9.88
C LEU A 317 -1.04 -15.04 10.23
N VAL A 318 -1.73 -15.68 11.18
CA VAL A 318 -3.05 -15.25 11.63
C VAL A 318 -2.97 -13.90 12.34
N ALA A 319 -2.03 -13.72 13.27
CA ALA A 319 -1.87 -12.49 14.02
C ALA A 319 -1.49 -11.31 13.13
N ASN A 320 -0.64 -11.53 12.11
CA ASN A 320 -0.33 -10.54 11.09
C ASN A 320 -1.56 -10.14 10.27
N ALA A 321 -2.31 -11.11 9.76
CA ALA A 321 -3.52 -10.82 8.99
C ALA A 321 -4.51 -10.00 9.82
N VAL A 322 -4.68 -10.34 11.11
CA VAL A 322 -5.53 -9.59 12.04
C VAL A 322 -5.01 -8.18 12.27
N LEU A 323 -3.72 -8.02 12.58
CA LEU A 323 -3.12 -6.71 12.87
C LEU A 323 -3.07 -5.80 11.64
N GLY A 324 -2.62 -6.30 10.49
CA GLY A 324 -2.59 -5.55 9.23
C GLY A 324 -3.99 -5.11 8.78
N THR A 325 -4.97 -6.00 8.89
CA THR A 325 -6.38 -5.65 8.63
C THR A 325 -6.88 -4.61 9.63
N GLY A 326 -6.58 -4.78 10.92
CA GLY A 326 -7.02 -3.88 11.98
C GLY A 326 -6.45 -2.47 11.84
N LEU A 327 -5.17 -2.35 11.50
CA LEU A 327 -4.51 -1.07 11.20
C LEU A 327 -5.11 -0.40 9.96
N SER A 328 -5.42 -1.16 8.90
CA SER A 328 -6.08 -0.63 7.71
C SER A 328 -7.52 -0.17 7.98
N ILE A 329 -8.27 -0.87 8.83
CA ILE A 329 -9.60 -0.41 9.27
C ILE A 329 -9.47 0.85 10.13
N ALA A 330 -8.52 0.86 11.07
CA ALA A 330 -8.28 2.01 11.92
C ALA A 330 -7.92 3.26 11.11
N SER A 331 -7.12 3.13 10.03
CA SER A 331 -6.80 4.25 9.16
C SER A 331 -8.03 4.79 8.44
N MET A 332 -8.89 3.89 7.97
CA MET A 332 -10.18 4.24 7.37
C MET A 332 -11.12 4.95 8.34
N MET A 333 -11.25 4.45 9.58
CA MET A 333 -12.07 5.08 10.63
C MET A 333 -11.50 6.46 11.00
N PHE A 334 -10.19 6.54 11.23
CA PHE A 334 -9.48 7.78 11.56
C PHE A 334 -9.76 8.86 10.50
N PHE A 335 -9.63 8.49 9.23
CA PHE A 335 -9.85 9.38 8.10
C PHE A 335 -11.33 9.78 7.98
N HIS A 336 -12.24 8.80 8.08
CA HIS A 336 -13.69 9.02 7.98
C HIS A 336 -14.21 10.01 9.02
N ASP A 337 -13.78 9.88 10.27
CA ASP A 337 -14.23 10.75 11.36
C ASP A 337 -13.73 12.18 11.17
N ARG A 338 -12.47 12.34 10.77
CA ARG A 338 -11.84 13.66 10.55
C ARG A 338 -12.30 14.35 9.28
N ALA A 339 -12.67 13.58 8.26
CA ALA A 339 -13.24 14.13 7.03
C ALA A 339 -14.67 14.70 7.22
N ARG A 340 -15.39 14.27 8.26
CA ARG A 340 -16.73 14.76 8.61
C ARG A 340 -16.74 16.01 9.48
N LEU A 341 -15.61 16.37 10.10
CA LEU A 341 -15.55 17.53 10.97
C LEU A 341 -15.98 18.81 10.24
N PRO A 342 -16.88 19.61 10.83
CA PRO A 342 -17.27 20.90 10.26
C PRO A 342 -16.02 21.72 10.00
N ARG A 343 -15.81 22.11 8.75
CA ARG A 343 -14.74 23.05 8.44
C ARG A 343 -15.08 24.35 9.18
N PRO A 344 -14.13 24.97 9.88
CA PRO A 344 -14.35 26.31 10.40
C PRO A 344 -14.60 27.22 9.20
N THR A 345 -15.86 27.44 8.87
CA THR A 345 -16.26 28.36 7.82
C THR A 345 -15.80 29.74 8.28
N LEU A 346 -14.92 30.36 7.51
CA LEU A 346 -14.43 31.73 7.70
C LEU A 346 -15.54 32.81 7.71
N SER A 347 -16.82 32.41 7.69
CA SER A 347 -18.00 33.28 7.58
C SER A 347 -18.40 34.01 8.87
N ALA A 348 -17.78 33.73 10.03
CA ALA A 348 -18.14 34.41 11.28
C ALA A 348 -17.41 35.74 11.54
N ARG A 349 -16.59 36.24 10.59
CA ARG A 349 -15.81 37.48 10.78
C ARG A 349 -16.39 38.74 10.13
N SER A 350 -17.54 38.69 9.46
CA SER A 350 -18.10 39.88 8.79
C SER A 350 -19.62 39.98 8.87
N PHE A 351 -20.16 40.29 10.05
CA PHE A 351 -21.28 41.22 10.17
C PHE A 351 -21.47 41.62 11.64
N ARG A 352 -20.63 42.54 12.14
CA ARG A 352 -21.10 43.45 13.18
C ARG A 352 -21.85 44.54 12.43
N PRO A 353 -23.20 44.61 12.47
CA PRO A 353 -23.86 45.83 12.04
C PRO A 353 -23.32 46.95 12.92
N ALA A 354 -22.76 47.99 12.28
CA ALA A 354 -22.38 49.21 12.96
C ALA A 354 -23.61 49.70 13.74
N ARG A 355 -23.50 49.77 15.06
CA ARG A 355 -24.50 50.43 15.89
C ARG A 355 -24.54 51.88 15.42
N SER A 356 -25.65 52.28 14.81
CA SER A 356 -25.96 53.69 14.54
C SER A 356 -25.99 54.42 15.88
N ALA A 357 -25.21 55.49 15.96
CA ALA A 357 -25.27 56.50 17.01
C ALA A 357 -26.43 57.46 16.73
#